data_AF-A0A972IL32-F1
#
_entry.id   AF-A0A972IL32-F1
#
_cell.length_a   1.000
_cell.length_b   1.000
_cell.length_c   1.000
_cell.angle_alpha   90.00
_cell.angle_beta   90.00
_cell.angle_gamma   90.00
#
_symmetry.space_group_name_H-M   'P 1'
#
loop_
_entity.id
_entity.type
_entity.pdbx_description
1 polymer ?
#
loop_
_entity_poly.entity_id
_entity_poly.type
_entity_poly.pdbx_seq_one_letter_code
_entity_poly.pdbx_strand_id
1 'polypeptide(L)'
;MSKHSAKCLRGAAIGLVAAVAALLLWCWGALESWEAPTWTWRARFFSAREALSPDIKLILIDQDSLDWMQRENSFGWPWPREFYGAISAFCQRGGARALALDLLFTESSVYGVPDDEAMGQALKAGT
;
A
#
# COMPACT_ATOMS: atom_id res chain seq x y z
N MET A 1 10.21 50.41 22.36
CA MET A 1 10.04 49.00 21.93
C MET A 1 11.26 48.20 22.37
N SER A 2 11.09 47.23 23.27
CA SER A 2 12.19 46.45 23.86
C SER A 2 12.97 45.69 22.78
N LYS A 3 14.31 45.68 22.87
CA LYS A 3 15.24 45.01 21.93
C LYS A 3 14.87 43.54 21.66
N HIS A 4 14.13 42.88 22.56
CA HIS A 4 13.63 41.52 22.39
C HIS A 4 12.47 41.43 21.39
N SER A 5 11.57 42.42 21.37
CA SER A 5 10.42 42.47 20.46
C SER A 5 10.85 42.57 18.99
N ALA A 6 11.92 43.32 18.72
CA ALA A 6 12.49 43.45 17.38
C ALA A 6 13.16 42.15 16.88
N LYS A 7 13.73 41.35 17.79
CA LYS A 7 14.30 40.03 17.45
C LYS A 7 13.21 39.02 17.12
N CYS A 8 12.14 38.99 17.91
CA CYS A 8 10.98 38.12 17.64
C CYS A 8 10.31 38.47 16.30
N LEU A 9 10.15 39.76 15.98
CA LEU A 9 9.55 40.20 14.72
C LEU A 9 10.39 39.75 13.50
N ARG A 10 11.72 39.83 13.59
CA ARG A 10 12.62 39.35 12.53
C ARG A 10 12.55 37.84 12.38
N GLY A 11 12.51 37.09 13.48
CA GLY A 11 12.33 35.64 13.45
C GLY A 11 11.01 35.24 12.79
N ALA A 12 9.91 35.90 13.14
CA ALA A 12 8.60 35.68 12.53
C ALA A 12 8.60 36.01 11.02
N ALA A 13 9.24 37.11 10.62
CA ALA A 13 9.35 37.48 9.21
C ALA A 13 10.16 36.45 8.40
N ILE A 14 11.29 35.98 8.93
CA ILE A 14 12.11 34.94 8.28
C ILE A 14 11.31 33.64 8.17
N GLY A 15 10.62 33.23 9.24
CA GLY A 15 9.77 32.05 9.24
C GLY A 15 8.65 32.13 8.20
N LEU A 16 7.99 33.29 8.09
CA LEU A 16 6.95 33.53 7.09
C LEU A 16 7.49 33.44 5.66
N VAL A 17 8.63 34.08 5.38
CA VAL A 17 9.26 34.03 4.06
C VAL A 17 9.66 32.59 3.70
N ALA A 18 10.26 31.86 4.63
CA ALA A 18 10.62 30.45 4.42
C ALA A 18 9.38 29.58 4.16
N ALA A 19 8.30 29.77 4.93
CA ALA A 19 7.05 29.04 4.76
C ALA A 19 6.41 29.32 3.39
N VAL A 20 6.34 30.59 2.98
CA VAL A 20 5.81 30.97 1.67
C VAL A 20 6.66 30.38 0.54
N ALA A 21 7.99 30.45 0.63
CA ALA A 21 8.88 29.86 -0.36
C ALA A 21 8.69 28.33 -0.48
N ALA A 22 8.59 27.63 0.66
CA ALA A 22 8.35 26.19 0.69
C ALA A 22 6.98 25.82 0.07
N LEU A 23 5.92 26.57 0.40
CA LEU A 23 4.59 26.37 -0.18
C LEU A 23 4.58 26.59 -1.70
N LEU A 24 5.27 27.63 -2.18
CA LEU A 24 5.36 27.89 -3.63
C LEU A 24 6.12 26.76 -4.36
N LEU A 25 7.22 26.27 -3.79
CA LEU A 25 7.97 25.13 -4.34
C LEU A 25 7.14 23.84 -4.35
N TRP A 26 6.32 23.63 -3.31
CA TRP A 26 5.39 22.51 -3.25
C TRP A 26 4.26 22.63 -4.28
N CYS A 27 3.59 23.78 -4.39
CA CYS A 27 2.53 24.00 -5.38
C CYS A 27 3.01 23.88 -6.83
N TRP A 28 4.29 24.15 -7.10
CA TRP A 28 4.89 23.97 -8.43
C TRP A 28 5.30 22.50 -8.69
N GLY A 29 5.19 21.60 -7.70
CA GLY A 29 5.64 20.21 -7.83
C GLY A 29 7.17 20.04 -7.82
N ALA A 30 7.93 21.12 -7.59
CA ALA A 30 9.40 21.08 -7.60
C ALA A 30 9.99 20.18 -6.50
N LEU A 31 9.22 19.91 -5.44
CA LEU A 31 9.60 19.02 -4.35
C LEU A 31 9.30 17.53 -4.62
N GLU A 32 8.37 17.21 -5.53
CA GLU A 32 7.92 15.82 -5.78
C GLU A 32 9.05 14.94 -6.33
N SER A 33 9.86 15.49 -7.24
CA SER A 33 11.03 14.77 -7.79
C SER A 33 12.06 14.39 -6.73
N TRP A 34 12.14 15.16 -5.63
CA TRP A 34 13.04 14.89 -4.50
C TRP A 34 12.37 14.07 -3.40
N GLU A 35 11.05 14.03 -3.36
CA GLU A 35 10.30 13.31 -2.34
C GLU A 35 10.55 11.79 -2.41
N ALA A 36 10.43 11.17 -3.59
CA ALA A 36 10.58 9.72 -3.73
C ALA A 36 12.00 9.20 -3.35
N PRO A 37 13.11 9.84 -3.79
CA PRO A 37 14.45 9.46 -3.35
C PRO A 37 14.67 9.66 -1.84
N THR A 38 14.23 10.80 -1.29
CA THR A 38 14.41 11.08 0.14
C THR A 38 13.53 10.19 1.02
N TRP A 39 12.33 9.83 0.56
CA TRP A 39 11.50 8.81 1.18
C TRP A 39 12.19 7.46 1.20
N THR A 40 12.68 6.98 0.05
CA THR A 40 13.40 5.70 -0.06
C THR A 40 14.62 5.66 0.86
N TRP A 41 15.40 6.74 0.89
CA TRP A 41 16.54 6.88 1.79
C TRP A 41 16.10 6.80 3.25
N ARG A 42 15.10 7.60 3.67
CA ARG A 42 14.59 7.58 5.04
C ARG A 42 14.05 6.21 5.44
N ALA A 43 13.27 5.57 4.57
CA ALA A 43 12.77 4.22 4.81
C ALA A 43 13.93 3.23 4.99
N ARG A 44 14.98 3.29 4.15
CA ARG A 44 16.12 2.36 4.25
C ARG A 44 16.94 2.50 5.54
N PHE A 45 17.07 3.72 6.06
CA PHE A 45 17.95 4.01 7.21
C PHE A 45 17.21 4.14 8.55
N PHE A 46 15.94 4.57 8.52
CA PHE A 46 15.15 4.82 9.73
C PHE A 46 13.97 3.87 9.91
N SER A 47 13.68 2.96 8.95
CA SER A 47 12.78 1.85 9.28
C SER A 47 13.52 0.87 10.19
N ALA A 48 12.87 0.50 11.30
CA ALA A 48 13.29 -0.65 12.07
C ALA A 48 13.17 -1.87 11.13
N ARG A 49 14.32 -2.42 10.70
CA ARG A 49 14.33 -3.67 9.96
C ARG A 49 14.10 -4.79 10.96
N GLU A 50 12.84 -5.12 11.21
CA GLU A 50 12.53 -6.39 11.84
C GLU A 50 13.00 -7.51 10.93
N ALA A 51 13.64 -8.53 11.52
CA ALA A 51 13.99 -9.71 10.77
C ALA A 51 12.69 -10.35 10.25
N LEU A 52 12.63 -10.60 8.94
CA LEU A 52 11.49 -11.30 8.35
C LEU A 52 11.33 -12.65 9.06
N SER A 53 10.15 -12.86 9.66
CA SER A 53 9.86 -14.15 10.27
C SER A 53 9.91 -15.24 9.20
N PRO A 54 10.65 -16.35 9.41
CA PRO A 54 10.67 -17.45 8.46
C PRO A 54 9.30 -18.13 8.33
N ASP A 55 8.38 -17.90 9.28
CA ASP A 55 7.04 -18.48 9.32
C ASP A 55 6.00 -17.68 8.52
N ILE A 56 6.33 -16.45 8.09
CA ILE A 56 5.43 -15.59 7.32
C ILE A 56 5.85 -15.63 5.86
N LYS A 57 4.89 -15.94 4.98
CA LYS A 57 5.06 -15.92 3.52
C LYS A 57 4.14 -14.86 2.93
N LEU A 58 4.68 -14.08 2.01
CA LEU A 58 3.94 -13.05 1.29
C LEU A 58 3.72 -13.52 -0.14
N ILE A 59 2.47 -13.55 -0.57
CA ILE A 59 2.08 -13.80 -1.96
C ILE A 59 1.70 -12.43 -2.53
N LEU A 60 2.50 -11.95 -3.48
CA LEU A 60 2.30 -10.64 -4.11
C LEU A 60 1.53 -10.81 -5.42
N ILE A 61 0.57 -9.92 -5.65
CA ILE A 61 -0.08 -9.75 -6.95
C ILE A 61 0.44 -8.42 -7.49
N ASP A 62 1.31 -8.49 -8.49
CA ASP A 62 1.92 -7.35 -9.16
C ASP A 62 1.46 -7.22 -10.61
N GLN A 63 1.94 -6.20 -11.31
CA GLN A 63 1.56 -5.97 -12.71
C GLN A 63 1.92 -7.16 -13.61
N ASP A 64 3.07 -7.80 -13.40
CA ASP A 64 3.48 -8.97 -14.18
C ASP A 64 2.51 -10.15 -13.99
N SER A 65 2.02 -10.35 -12.76
CA SER A 65 0.99 -11.33 -12.43
C SER A 65 -0.33 -11.04 -13.14
N LEU A 66 -0.75 -9.77 -13.17
CA LEU A 66 -1.98 -9.35 -13.86
C LEU A 66 -1.86 -9.51 -15.38
N ASP A 67 -0.73 -9.09 -15.97
CA ASP A 67 -0.47 -9.19 -17.39
C ASP A 67 -0.36 -10.65 -17.84
N TRP A 68 0.23 -11.50 -17.01
CA TRP A 68 0.23 -12.94 -17.23
C TRP A 68 -1.20 -13.51 -17.22
N MET A 69 -2.01 -13.14 -16.22
CA MET A 69 -3.38 -13.63 -16.11
C MET A 69 -4.26 -13.19 -17.30
N GLN A 70 -4.09 -11.95 -17.74
CA GLN A 70 -4.78 -11.41 -18.91
C GLN A 70 -4.35 -12.12 -20.20
N ARG A 71 -3.06 -12.43 -20.37
CA ARG A 71 -2.54 -13.11 -21.57
C ARG A 71 -2.92 -14.58 -21.62
N GLU A 72 -2.71 -15.31 -20.53
CA GLU A 72 -2.83 -16.77 -20.51
C GLU A 72 -4.27 -17.23 -20.22
N ASN A 73 -5.02 -16.49 -19.40
CA ASN A 73 -6.34 -16.89 -18.94
C ASN A 73 -7.45 -15.92 -19.36
N SER A 74 -7.12 -14.82 -20.06
CA SER A 74 -8.10 -13.81 -20.51
C SER A 74 -8.89 -13.13 -19.39
N PHE A 75 -8.37 -13.15 -18.15
CA PHE A 75 -8.98 -12.47 -17.02
C PHE A 75 -8.26 -11.15 -16.72
N GLY A 76 -9.04 -10.06 -16.74
CA GLY A 76 -8.60 -8.75 -16.28
C GLY A 76 -8.74 -8.60 -14.77
N TRP A 77 -8.25 -7.48 -14.25
CA TRP A 77 -8.49 -7.08 -12.87
C TRP A 77 -9.86 -6.38 -12.75
N PRO A 78 -10.64 -6.61 -11.68
CA PRO A 78 -10.40 -7.52 -10.57
C PRO A 78 -10.62 -8.99 -10.94
N TRP A 79 -9.84 -9.90 -10.35
CA TRP A 79 -10.03 -11.33 -10.55
C TRP A 79 -11.33 -11.85 -9.89
N PRO A 80 -11.95 -12.91 -10.44
CA PRO A 80 -13.00 -13.66 -9.79
C PRO A 80 -12.65 -14.02 -8.35
N ARG A 81 -13.61 -13.82 -7.44
CA ARG A 81 -13.44 -14.01 -6.00
C ARG A 81 -13.15 -15.48 -5.67
N GLU A 82 -13.71 -16.40 -6.45
CA GLU A 82 -13.43 -17.83 -6.35
C GLU A 82 -11.93 -18.18 -6.44
N PHE A 83 -11.11 -17.38 -7.15
CA PHE A 83 -9.66 -17.63 -7.25
C PHE A 83 -8.96 -17.48 -5.90
N TYR A 84 -9.41 -16.57 -5.04
CA TYR A 84 -8.88 -16.44 -3.68
C TYR A 84 -9.24 -17.64 -2.81
N GLY A 85 -10.34 -18.33 -3.12
CA GLY A 85 -10.67 -19.63 -2.53
C GLY A 85 -9.62 -20.71 -2.86
N ALA A 86 -9.15 -20.76 -4.11
CA ALA A 86 -8.08 -21.68 -4.52
C ALA A 86 -6.75 -21.36 -3.84
N ILE A 87 -6.41 -20.06 -3.69
CA ILE A 87 -5.24 -19.60 -2.94
C ILE A 87 -5.34 -20.03 -1.48
N SER A 88 -6.52 -19.90 -0.86
CA SER A 88 -6.76 -20.36 0.51
C SER A 88 -6.50 -21.85 0.67
N ALA A 89 -7.09 -22.68 -0.22
CA ALA A 89 -6.87 -24.12 -0.19
C ALA A 89 -5.39 -24.49 -0.42
N PHE A 90 -4.66 -23.75 -1.27
CA PHE A 90 -3.23 -23.95 -1.45
C PHE A 90 -2.44 -23.65 -0.17
N CYS A 91 -2.71 -22.50 0.48
CA CYS A 91 -2.06 -22.12 1.74
C CYS A 91 -2.35 -23.13 2.85
N GLN A 92 -3.59 -23.61 2.97
CA GLN A 92 -3.99 -24.62 3.94
C GLN A 92 -3.22 -25.93 3.73
N ARG A 93 -3.13 -26.43 2.48
CA ARG A 93 -2.32 -27.62 2.15
C ARG A 93 -0.84 -27.41 2.45
N GLY A 94 -0.36 -26.18 2.35
CA GLY A 94 1.00 -25.78 2.75
C GLY A 94 1.21 -25.68 4.26
N GLY A 95 0.19 -25.91 5.09
CA GLY A 95 0.27 -25.84 6.55
C GLY A 95 0.15 -24.42 7.12
N ALA A 96 -0.38 -23.47 6.37
CA ALA A 96 -0.62 -22.12 6.87
C ALA A 96 -1.63 -22.16 8.04
N ARG A 97 -1.26 -21.58 9.19
CA ARG A 97 -2.15 -21.46 10.37
C ARG A 97 -3.15 -20.31 10.26
N ALA A 98 -2.86 -19.35 9.39
CA ALA A 98 -3.70 -18.19 9.13
C ALA A 98 -3.42 -17.67 7.73
N LEU A 99 -4.45 -17.11 7.09
CA LEU A 99 -4.36 -16.39 5.83
C LEU A 99 -4.95 -14.99 6.04
N ALA A 100 -4.19 -13.97 5.65
CA ALA A 100 -4.65 -12.59 5.61
C ALA A 100 -4.63 -12.12 4.15
N LEU A 101 -5.70 -11.46 3.73
CA LEU A 101 -5.83 -10.86 2.40
C LEU A 101 -5.74 -9.34 2.54
N ASP A 102 -4.73 -8.74 1.93
CA ASP A 102 -4.61 -7.28 1.79
C ASP A 102 -5.39 -6.79 0.55
N LEU A 103 -6.68 -7.14 0.51
CA LEU A 103 -7.61 -6.77 -0.53
C LEU A 103 -8.96 -6.45 0.13
N LEU A 104 -9.53 -5.31 -0.24
CA LEU A 104 -10.83 -4.89 0.30
C LEU A 104 -11.95 -5.35 -0.63
N PHE A 105 -12.90 -6.10 -0.06
CA PHE A 105 -14.08 -6.65 -0.73
C PHE A 105 -15.32 -5.87 -0.29
N THR A 106 -15.33 -4.56 -0.52
CA THR A 106 -16.38 -3.65 -0.03
C THR A 106 -17.64 -3.62 -0.89
N GLU A 107 -17.53 -4.10 -2.13
CA GLU A 107 -18.60 -4.16 -3.11
C GLU A 107 -18.78 -5.61 -3.60
N SER A 108 -19.99 -5.93 -4.06
CA SER A 108 -20.27 -7.22 -4.68
C SER A 108 -19.34 -7.47 -5.87
N SER A 109 -19.00 -8.73 -6.10
CA SER A 109 -18.20 -9.14 -7.24
C SER A 109 -18.83 -8.68 -8.56
N VAL A 110 -17.98 -8.24 -9.49
CA VAL A 110 -18.37 -7.98 -10.89
C VAL A 110 -18.80 -9.26 -11.62
N TYR A 111 -18.50 -10.42 -11.07
CA TYR A 111 -18.93 -11.74 -11.54
C TYR A 111 -20.23 -12.23 -10.85
N GLY A 112 -20.82 -11.38 -10.01
CA GLY A 112 -22.09 -11.65 -9.33
C GLY A 112 -21.94 -12.26 -7.94
N VAL A 113 -23.04 -12.22 -7.19
CA VAL A 113 -23.11 -12.73 -5.81
C VAL A 113 -22.62 -14.18 -5.64
N PRO A 114 -22.90 -15.13 -6.57
CA PRO A 114 -22.40 -16.49 -6.42
C PRO A 114 -20.88 -16.61 -6.34
N ASP A 115 -20.13 -15.69 -6.95
CA ASP A 115 -18.67 -15.65 -6.89
C ASP A 115 -18.17 -15.23 -5.49
N ASP A 116 -18.83 -14.23 -4.87
CA ASP A 116 -18.58 -13.87 -3.46
C ASP A 116 -18.92 -15.05 -2.51
N GLU A 117 -20.03 -15.74 -2.76
CA GLU A 117 -20.43 -16.92 -1.99
C GLU A 117 -19.42 -18.06 -2.13
N ALA A 118 -18.93 -18.31 -3.35
CA ALA A 118 -17.91 -19.33 -3.62
C ALA A 118 -16.63 -19.06 -2.82
N MET A 119 -16.15 -17.81 -2.83
CA MET A 119 -15.02 -17.41 -1.99
C MET A 119 -15.32 -17.62 -0.50
N GLY A 120 -16.49 -17.19 -0.04
CA GLY A 120 -16.89 -17.35 1.36
C GLY A 120 -16.94 -18.81 1.82
N GLN A 121 -17.44 -19.73 0.99
CA GLN A 121 -17.43 -21.16 1.30
C GLN A 121 -16.03 -21.75 1.28
N ALA A 122 -15.20 -21.37 0.29
CA ALA A 122 -13.82 -21.84 0.21
C ALA A 122 -12.98 -21.39 1.40
N LEU A 123 -13.16 -20.15 1.88
CA LEU A 123 -12.46 -19.65 3.08
C LEU A 123 -12.89 -20.40 4.34
N LYS A 124 -14.18 -20.72 4.49
CA LYS A 124 -14.69 -21.53 5.61
C LYS A 124 -14.18 -22.97 5.61
N ALA A 125 -13.94 -23.55 4.43
CA ALA A 125 -13.37 -24.89 4.31
C ALA A 125 -11.84 -24.91 4.43
N GLY A 126 -11.20 -23.80 4.03
CA GLY A 126 -9.75 -23.59 3.96
C GLY A 126 -9.10 -23.08 5.24
N THR A 127 -9.88 -22.78 6.28
CA THR A 127 -9.43 -22.45 7.64
C THR A 127 -9.82 -23.56 8.60
#